data_AF-A0A3C1T9B8-F1
#
_entry.id   AF-A0A3C1T9B8-F1
#
_cell.length_a   1.000
_cell.length_b   1.000
_cell.length_c   1.000
_cell.angle_alpha   90.00
_cell.angle_beta   90.00
_cell.angle_gamma   90.00
#
_symmetry.space_group_name_H-M   'P 1'
#
loop_
_entity.id
_entity.type
_entity.pdbx_description
1 polymer ?
#
loop_
_entity_poly.entity_id
_entity_poly.type
_entity_poly.pdbx_seq_one_letter_code
_entity_poly.pdbx_strand_id
1 'polypeptide(L)' 'SQDKIGKVLEAMLSQRTDWKSRFLLKAGARFDVVEVPEVAYLYAEDKVVFLVTKEQKKYFVDDTLDELEQKL' A
#
# COMPACT_ATOMS: atom_id res chain seq x y z
N SER A 1 21.56 28.31 18.30
CA SER A 1 20.73 28.29 17.08
C SER A 1 20.96 27.10 16.15
N GLN A 2 22.04 26.32 16.25
CA GLN A 2 22.25 25.15 15.38
C GLN A 2 21.43 23.91 15.79
N ASP A 3 21.19 23.68 17.09
CA ASP A 3 20.40 22.53 17.58
C ASP A 3 18.93 22.53 17.15
N LYS A 4 18.38 23.72 16.88
CA LYS A 4 16.98 23.87 16.48
C LYS A 4 16.75 23.38 15.04
N ILE A 5 17.70 23.62 14.15
CA ILE A 5 17.63 23.16 12.75
C ILE A 5 17.75 21.63 12.70
N GLY A 6 18.66 21.05 13.49
CA GLY A 6 18.80 19.59 13.60
C GLY A 6 17.51 18.91 14.05
N LYS A 7 16.88 19.40 15.12
CA LYS A 7 15.59 18.87 15.61
C LYS A 7 14.45 19.00 14.60
N VAL A 8 14.38 20.11 13.85
CA VAL A 8 13.34 20.30 12.84
C VAL A 8 13.55 19.36 11.66
N LEU A 9 14.79 19.18 11.20
CA LEU A 9 15.11 18.21 10.14
C LEU A 9 14.81 16.77 10.56
N GLU A 10 15.17 16.39 11.78
CA GLU A 10 14.89 15.05 12.31
C GLU A 10 13.37 14.81 12.39
N ALA A 11 12.60 15.77 12.89
CA ALA A 11 11.13 15.68 12.92
C ALA A 11 10.53 15.58 11.50
N MET A 12 11.07 16.31 10.52
CA MET A 12 10.59 16.25 9.12
C MET A 12 10.95 14.93 8.43
N LEU A 13 12.11 14.34 8.74
CA LEU A 13 12.53 13.05 8.19
C LEU A 13 11.82 11.87 8.86
N SER A 14 11.49 11.99 10.16
CA SER A 14 10.78 10.98 10.94
C SER A 14 9.28 10.90 10.62
N GLN A 15 8.73 11.92 9.95
CA GLN A 15 7.34 11.97 9.49
C GLN A 15 7.12 11.37 8.10
N ARG A 16 8.08 10.62 7.56
CA ARG A 16 7.81 9.84 6.35
C ARG A 16 6.88 8.68 6.72
N THR A 17 5.59 8.89 6.53
CA THR A 17 4.63 7.80 6.42
C THR A 17 5.09 6.94 5.24
N ASP A 18 5.59 5.74 5.53
CA ASP A 18 6.00 4.77 4.52
C ASP A 18 4.76 4.19 3.84
N TRP A 19 4.20 4.96 2.91
CA TRP A 19 3.10 4.52 2.06
C TRP A 19 3.54 3.31 1.24
N LYS A 20 2.64 2.32 1.13
CA LYS A 20 2.87 1.13 0.32
C LYS A 20 3.04 1.58 -1.14
N SER A 21 4.17 1.21 -1.75
CA SER A 21 4.42 1.53 -3.17
C SER A 21 3.90 0.46 -4.12
N ARG A 22 3.87 -0.80 -3.66
CA ARG A 22 3.48 -1.97 -4.45
C ARG A 22 2.85 -3.07 -3.61
N PHE A 23 2.06 -3.92 -4.24
CA PHE A 23 1.50 -5.14 -3.68
C PHE A 23 2.27 -6.35 -4.21
N LEU A 24 2.65 -7.26 -3.31
CA LEU A 24 3.12 -8.59 -3.65
C LEU A 24 1.96 -9.57 -3.47
N LEU A 25 1.36 -10.01 -4.58
CA LEU A 25 0.09 -10.74 -4.60
C LEU A 25 0.34 -12.18 -5.03
N LYS A 26 -0.27 -13.13 -4.33
CA LYS A 26 -0.14 -14.54 -4.68
C LYS A 26 -0.98 -14.87 -5.93
N ALA A 27 -0.34 -15.40 -6.97
CA ALA A 27 -0.95 -15.85 -8.21
C ALA A 27 -0.66 -17.34 -8.40
N GLY A 28 -1.47 -18.20 -7.77
CA GLY A 28 -1.27 -19.65 -7.77
C GLY A 28 0.05 -20.04 -7.10
N ALA A 29 1.00 -20.53 -7.89
CA ALA A 29 2.35 -20.94 -7.44
C ALA A 29 3.42 -19.83 -7.57
N ARG A 30 3.04 -18.63 -8.00
CA ARG A 30 3.94 -17.48 -8.18
C ARG A 30 3.42 -16.26 -7.42
N PHE A 31 4.24 -15.22 -7.39
CA PHE A 31 3.84 -13.90 -6.91
C PHE A 31 3.88 -12.89 -8.05
N ASP A 32 2.85 -12.08 -8.13
CA ASP A 32 2.78 -10.91 -9.01
C ASP A 32 3.08 -9.66 -8.18
N VAL A 33 3.76 -8.70 -8.81
CA VAL A 33 3.97 -7.37 -8.24
C VAL A 33 3.05 -6.41 -8.99
N VAL A 34 2.23 -5.68 -8.23
CA VAL A 34 1.35 -4.62 -8.78
C VAL A 34 1.73 -3.31 -8.12
N GLU A 35 2.13 -2.32 -8.91
CA GLU A 35 2.44 -0.99 -8.40
C GLU A 35 1.13 -0.25 -8.03
N VAL A 36 1.11 0.51 -6.93
CA VAL A 36 -0.10 1.25 -6.50
C VAL A 36 -0.72 2.11 -7.63
N PRO A 37 0.07 2.81 -8.46
CA PRO A 37 -0.47 3.56 -9.61
C PRO A 37 -1.22 2.71 -10.65
N GLU A 38 -1.04 1.39 -10.68
CA GLU A 38 -1.74 0.47 -11.59
C GLU A 38 -3.06 -0.04 -11.02
N VAL A 39 -3.32 0.19 -9.73
CA VAL A 39 -4.57 -0.17 -9.06
C VAL A 39 -5.68 0.77 -9.51
N ALA A 40 -6.83 0.18 -9.86
CA ALA A 40 -8.04 0.94 -10.19
C ALA A 40 -8.91 1.14 -8.93
N TYR A 41 -9.15 0.07 -8.18
CA TYR A 41 -9.91 0.10 -6.93
C TYR A 41 -9.69 -1.19 -6.13
N LEU A 42 -10.05 -1.13 -4.85
CA LEU A 42 -10.14 -2.28 -3.96
C LEU A 42 -11.57 -2.39 -3.43
N TYR A 43 -12.04 -3.60 -3.18
CA TYR A 43 -13.34 -3.85 -2.55
C TYR A 43 -13.33 -5.13 -1.74
N ALA A 44 -14.25 -5.24 -0.79
CA ALA A 44 -14.48 -6.46 -0.03
C ALA A 44 -15.78 -7.13 -0.50
N GLU A 45 -15.75 -8.45 -0.68
CA GLU A 45 -16.90 -9.30 -0.97
C GLU A 45 -16.67 -10.65 -0.27
N ASP A 46 -17.70 -11.17 0.41
CA ASP A 46 -17.64 -12.45 1.15
C ASP A 46 -16.43 -12.60 2.10
N LYS A 47 -16.09 -11.53 2.84
CA LYS A 47 -14.94 -11.44 3.77
C LYS A 47 -13.56 -11.50 3.12
N VAL A 48 -13.49 -11.29 1.80
CA VAL A 48 -12.26 -11.30 1.03
C VAL A 48 -12.05 -9.94 0.39
N VAL A 49 -10.83 -9.42 0.45
CA VAL A 49 -10.47 -8.18 -0.24
C VAL A 49 -9.92 -8.49 -1.62
N PHE A 50 -10.42 -7.75 -2.60
CA PHE A 50 -10.03 -7.83 -3.99
C PHE A 50 -9.34 -6.55 -4.42
N LEU A 51 -8.20 -6.71 -5.08
CA LEU A 51 -7.52 -5.64 -5.81
C LEU A 51 -7.83 -5.81 -7.30
N VAL A 52 -8.31 -4.74 -7.93
CA VAL A 52 -8.54 -4.69 -9.37
C VAL A 52 -7.59 -3.69 -9.99
N THR A 53 -6.83 -4.13 -10.99
CA THR A 53 -5.93 -3.26 -11.75
C THR A 53 -6.68 -2.49 -12.84
N LYS A 54 -6.07 -1.44 -13.37
CA LYS A 54 -6.58 -0.69 -14.53
C LYS A 54 -6.72 -1.55 -15.79
N GLU A 55 -5.97 -2.66 -15.87
CA GLU A 55 -6.10 -3.68 -16.92
C GLU A 55 -7.19 -4.73 -16.62
N GLN A 56 -8.00 -4.53 -15.58
CA GLN A 56 -9.06 -5.44 -15.14
C GLN A 56 -8.57 -6.81 -14.64
N LYS A 57 -7.29 -6.94 -14.25
CA LYS A 57 -6.79 -8.12 -13.53
C LYS A 57 -7.28 -8.06 -12.08
N LYS A 58 -7.77 -9.18 -11.54
CA LYS A 58 -8.32 -9.29 -10.18
C LYS A 58 -7.43 -10.19 -9.33
N TYR A 59 -7.08 -9.71 -8.14
CA TYR A 59 -6.20 -10.39 -7.19
C TYR A 59 -6.87 -10.48 -5.81
N PHE A 60 -6.55 -11.53 -5.07
CA PHE A 60 -6.84 -11.61 -3.63
C PHE A 60 -5.81 -10.82 -2.85
N VAL A 61 -6.27 -10.10 -1.83
CA VAL A 61 -5.43 -9.37 -0.89
C VAL A 61 -5.67 -9.96 0.51
N ASP A 62 -4.59 -10.29 1.21
CA ASP A 62 -4.65 -10.87 2.55
C ASP A 62 -4.97 -9.81 3.62
N ASP A 63 -4.59 -8.55 3.39
CA ASP A 63 -4.95 -7.41 4.25
C ASP A 63 -6.47 -7.09 4.14
N THR A 64 -7.07 -6.68 5.25
CA THR A 64 -8.42 -6.09 5.29
C THR A 64 -8.46 -4.67 4.71
N LEU A 65 -9.65 -4.15 4.39
CA LEU A 65 -9.79 -2.77 3.91
C LEU A 65 -9.30 -1.75 4.95
N ASP A 66 -9.61 -1.95 6.24
CA ASP A 66 -9.14 -1.08 7.32
C ASP A 66 -7.60 -1.05 7.42
N GLU A 67 -6.94 -2.20 7.30
CA GLU A 67 -5.47 -2.26 7.30
C GLU A 67 -4.85 -1.58 6.09
N LEU A 68 -5.52 -1.64 4.93
CA LEU A 68 -5.07 -1.02 3.71
C LEU A 68 -5.26 0.50 3.74
N GLU A 69 -6.35 1.01 4.33
CA GLU A 69 -6.59 2.44 4.51
C GLU A 69 -5.49 3.12 5.33
N GLN A 70 -4.88 2.41 6.29
CA GLN A 70 -3.76 2.96 7.06
C GLN A 70 -2.41 2.91 6.34
N LYS A 71 -2.30 2.13 5.25
CA LYS A 71 -1.04 1.85 4.55
C LYS A 71 -0.96 2.49 3.16
N LEU A 72 -2.06 3.01 2.62
CA LEU A 72 -2.21 3.55 1.25
C LEU A 72 -2.52 5.05 1.24
#